data_AF-A0A812JAK7-F1
#
_entry.id   AF-A0A812JAK7-F1
#
_cell.length_a   1.000
_cell.length_b   1.000
_cell.length_c   1.000
_cell.angle_alpha   90.00
_cell.angle_beta   90.00
_cell.angle_gamma   90.00
#
_symmetry.space_group_name_H-M   'P 1'
#
loop_
_entity.id
_entity.type
_entity.pdbx_description
1 polymer ?
#
loop_
_entity_poly.entity_id
_entity_poly.type
_entity_poly.pdbx_seq_one_letter_code
_entity_poly.pdbx_strand_id
1 'polypeptide(L)'
;MGRKGPSPGALCGTVFGLLALLVALAISALLVVDLALDRTDSSRRLQTEDDDGVRWYHFTNGGTLWVVILLGHCLGLPLAALYWRCFILPTHEKFLPRDVSIPQELTGKWKYGHWEFFGACGTCVCFLLCPCCTMSEYWYRSGHLHASSRNSPEHVAGCPGWQFFMGCCGFCLLQEAMSCCYVVGLAAGTGGLGFCSEDTEGAGMGSIIPFRQRYGISHDGWQTFMRDCCCWLWCLPCQGTREYRQVMDTLAHWPLQTSGPAPVAMVVGQPVAVGQPVQGQPAPYTSVPKAF
;
A
#
# COMPACT_ATOMS: atom_id res chain seq x y z
N MET A 1 -13.63 -0.87 38.08
CA MET A 1 -13.36 -1.62 36.84
C MET A 1 -14.39 -1.21 35.79
N GLY A 2 -14.07 -0.24 34.94
CA GLY A 2 -14.97 0.15 33.84
C GLY A 2 -14.95 -0.91 32.75
N ARG A 3 -16.09 -1.51 32.44
CA ARG A 3 -16.21 -2.40 31.28
C ARG A 3 -15.91 -1.57 30.03
N LYS A 4 -14.73 -1.75 29.44
CA LYS A 4 -14.46 -1.29 28.07
C LYS A 4 -15.50 -2.00 27.19
N GLY A 5 -16.44 -1.23 26.65
CA GLY A 5 -17.37 -1.75 25.65
C GLY A 5 -16.57 -2.38 24.50
N PRO A 6 -17.17 -3.33 23.75
CA PRO A 6 -16.52 -3.88 22.56
C PRO A 6 -16.03 -2.73 21.69
N SER A 7 -14.75 -2.78 21.28
CA SER A 7 -14.21 -1.73 20.44
C SER A 7 -15.05 -1.65 19.17
N PRO A 8 -15.46 -0.45 18.72
CA PRO A 8 -16.27 -0.29 17.51
C PRO A 8 -15.65 -0.96 16.27
N GLY A 9 -14.32 -1.18 16.28
CA GLY A 9 -13.62 -1.93 15.24
C GLY A 9 -14.00 -3.41 15.11
N ALA A 10 -14.40 -4.09 16.20
CA ALA A 10 -14.76 -5.51 16.15
C ALA A 10 -16.06 -5.76 15.37
N LEU A 11 -17.10 -4.98 15.68
CA LEU A 11 -18.40 -5.04 14.99
C LEU A 11 -18.28 -4.65 13.52
N CYS A 12 -17.49 -3.62 13.25
CA CYS A 12 -17.28 -3.15 11.89
C CYS A 12 -16.53 -4.20 11.05
N GLY A 13 -15.48 -4.82 11.60
CA GLY A 13 -14.76 -5.92 10.95
C GLY A 13 -15.65 -7.13 10.62
N THR A 14 -16.59 -7.48 11.50
CA THR A 14 -17.56 -8.57 11.23
C THR A 14 -18.52 -8.20 10.09
N VAL A 15 -19.03 -6.97 10.05
CA VAL A 15 -19.92 -6.51 8.96
C VAL A 15 -19.19 -6.51 7.63
N PHE A 16 -17.97 -6.00 7.58
CA PHE A 16 -17.14 -6.01 6.38
C PHE A 16 -16.78 -7.44 5.95
N GLY A 17 -16.46 -8.32 6.90
CA GLY A 17 -16.15 -9.71 6.59
C GLY A 17 -17.34 -10.49 6.06
N LEU A 18 -18.54 -10.26 6.62
CA LEU A 18 -19.77 -10.84 6.09
C LEU A 18 -20.09 -10.32 4.69
N LEU A 19 -19.93 -9.02 4.44
CA LEU A 19 -20.19 -8.47 3.12
C LEU A 19 -19.21 -9.02 2.08
N ALA A 20 -17.92 -9.06 2.40
CA ALA A 20 -16.90 -9.65 1.53
C ALA A 20 -17.18 -11.12 1.21
N LEU A 21 -17.60 -11.91 2.21
CA LEU A 21 -18.01 -13.29 2.02
C LEU A 21 -19.21 -13.40 1.07
N LEU A 22 -20.22 -12.54 1.23
CA LEU A 22 -21.39 -12.53 0.34
C LEU A 22 -21.00 -12.18 -1.11
N VAL A 23 -20.07 -11.25 -1.31
CA VAL A 23 -19.55 -10.92 -2.65
C VAL A 23 -18.79 -12.10 -3.26
N ALA A 24 -17.91 -12.75 -2.48
CA ALA A 24 -17.16 -13.93 -2.95
C ALA A 24 -18.10 -15.09 -3.33
N LEU A 25 -19.16 -15.32 -2.56
CA LEU A 25 -20.19 -16.31 -2.86
C LEU A 25 -20.97 -15.94 -4.13
N ALA A 26 -21.30 -14.66 -4.33
CA ALA A 26 -21.99 -14.20 -5.53
C ALA A 26 -21.13 -14.38 -6.80
N ILE A 27 -19.83 -14.03 -6.75
CA ILE A 27 -18.90 -14.24 -7.87
C ILE A 27 -18.75 -15.74 -8.16
N SER A 28 -18.59 -16.58 -7.12
CA SER A 28 -18.49 -18.03 -7.29
C SER A 28 -19.75 -18.60 -7.93
N ALA A 29 -20.94 -18.13 -7.53
CA ALA A 29 -22.20 -18.54 -8.14
C ALA A 29 -22.29 -18.12 -9.62
N LEU A 30 -21.86 -16.90 -9.96
CA LEU A 30 -21.82 -16.43 -11.35
C LEU A 30 -20.87 -17.25 -12.22
N LEU A 31 -19.69 -17.61 -11.71
CA LEU A 31 -18.74 -18.49 -12.41
C LEU A 31 -19.31 -19.89 -12.62
N VAL A 32 -20.01 -20.44 -11.63
CA VAL A 32 -20.69 -21.74 -11.77
C VAL A 32 -21.81 -21.67 -12.81
N VAL A 33 -22.56 -20.57 -12.86
CA VAL A 33 -23.60 -20.35 -13.88
C VAL A 33 -22.97 -20.24 -15.28
N ASP A 34 -21.89 -19.48 -15.44
CA ASP A 34 -21.18 -19.34 -16.72
C ASP A 34 -20.65 -20.71 -17.20
N LEU A 35 -20.00 -21.47 -16.31
CA LEU A 35 -19.54 -22.85 -16.60
C LEU A 35 -20.69 -23.81 -16.94
N ALA A 36 -21.84 -23.65 -16.28
CA ALA A 36 -23.02 -24.48 -16.55
C ALA A 36 -23.65 -24.13 -17.91
N LEU A 37 -23.70 -22.84 -18.27
CA LEU A 37 -24.21 -22.36 -19.56
C LEU A 37 -23.27 -22.73 -20.71
N ASP A 38 -21.96 -22.66 -20.52
CA ASP A 38 -20.96 -23.08 -21.52
C ASP A 38 -21.01 -24.61 -21.76
N ARG A 39 -21.30 -25.39 -20.71
CA ARG A 39 -21.58 -26.83 -20.83
C ARG A 39 -22.83 -27.15 -21.64
N THR A 40 -23.85 -26.29 -21.63
CA THR A 40 -25.05 -26.53 -22.44
C THR A 40 -24.84 -26.29 -23.94
N ASP A 41 -23.91 -25.41 -24.32
CA ASP A 41 -23.64 -25.08 -25.73
C ASP A 41 -22.56 -25.96 -26.37
N SER A 42 -21.64 -26.50 -25.56
CA SER A 42 -20.60 -27.45 -26.02
C SER A 42 -21.17 -28.80 -26.48
N SER A 43 -22.39 -29.16 -26.09
CA SER A 43 -23.15 -30.29 -26.68
C SER A 43 -23.49 -30.09 -28.17
N ARG A 44 -23.31 -28.89 -28.74
CA ARG A 44 -23.72 -28.55 -30.12
C ARG A 44 -22.56 -28.39 -31.11
N ARG A 45 -21.29 -28.54 -30.69
CA ARG A 45 -20.10 -28.28 -31.55
C ARG A 45 -19.07 -29.41 -31.68
N LEU A 46 -19.42 -30.64 -31.30
CA LEU A 46 -18.55 -31.82 -31.49
C LEU A 46 -18.64 -32.47 -32.89
N GLN A 47 -18.86 -31.69 -33.95
CA GLN A 47 -18.69 -32.15 -35.33
C GLN A 47 -18.09 -31.06 -36.21
N THR A 48 -16.77 -30.92 -36.16
CA THR A 48 -15.93 -30.72 -37.35
C THR A 48 -14.59 -31.35 -37.02
N GLU A 49 -14.38 -32.55 -37.55
CA GLU A 49 -13.06 -33.16 -37.73
C GLU A 49 -12.18 -32.18 -38.55
N ASP A 50 -10.88 -32.24 -38.31
CA ASP A 50 -9.81 -31.60 -39.09
C ASP A 50 -9.60 -30.08 -38.96
N ASP A 51 -9.25 -29.60 -37.76
CA ASP A 51 -8.40 -28.41 -37.71
C ASP A 51 -7.46 -28.45 -36.50
N ASP A 52 -6.15 -28.62 -36.77
CA ASP A 52 -5.03 -28.53 -35.82
C ASP A 52 -4.82 -27.10 -35.26
N GLY A 53 -5.82 -26.23 -35.41
CA GLY A 53 -5.85 -24.90 -34.86
C GLY A 53 -6.13 -24.95 -33.37
N VAL A 54 -5.08 -24.73 -32.56
CA VAL A 54 -5.17 -24.38 -31.13
C VAL A 54 -6.32 -23.40 -30.93
N ARG A 55 -7.48 -23.91 -30.47
CA ARG A 55 -8.60 -23.07 -30.06
C ARG A 55 -8.16 -22.39 -28.78
N TRP A 56 -7.62 -21.19 -28.93
CA TRP A 56 -7.61 -20.22 -27.85
C TRP A 56 -9.06 -20.12 -27.39
N TYR A 57 -9.32 -20.59 -26.17
CA TYR A 57 -10.55 -20.25 -25.48
C TYR A 57 -10.54 -18.73 -25.40
N HIS A 58 -11.16 -18.09 -26.39
CA HIS A 58 -11.52 -16.71 -26.25
C HIS A 58 -12.35 -16.67 -24.96
N PHE A 59 -11.99 -15.78 -24.05
CA PHE A 59 -12.84 -15.33 -22.98
C PHE A 59 -14.06 -14.65 -23.64
N THR A 60 -14.95 -15.43 -24.28
CA THR A 60 -15.91 -14.97 -25.30
C THR A 60 -17.21 -14.43 -24.75
N ASN A 61 -17.23 -13.96 -23.52
CA ASN A 61 -18.15 -12.89 -23.20
C ASN A 61 -17.36 -11.80 -22.50
N GLY A 62 -16.74 -10.93 -23.30
CA GLY A 62 -16.30 -9.62 -22.81
C GLY A 62 -17.40 -8.95 -22.00
N GLY A 63 -18.67 -9.17 -22.34
CA GLY A 63 -19.83 -8.79 -21.53
C GLY A 63 -19.83 -9.35 -20.11
N THR A 64 -19.56 -10.65 -19.90
CA THR A 64 -19.46 -11.27 -18.56
C THR A 64 -18.33 -10.65 -17.75
N LEU A 65 -17.15 -10.45 -18.35
CA LEU A 65 -16.03 -9.79 -17.69
C LEU A 65 -16.39 -8.35 -17.27
N TRP A 66 -17.00 -7.57 -18.17
CA TRP A 66 -17.47 -6.21 -17.87
C TRP A 66 -18.53 -6.20 -16.77
N VAL A 67 -19.46 -7.15 -16.76
CA VAL A 67 -20.48 -7.27 -15.71
C VAL A 67 -19.85 -7.59 -14.35
N VAL A 68 -18.88 -8.50 -14.29
CA VAL A 68 -18.15 -8.81 -13.04
C VAL A 68 -17.37 -7.59 -12.54
N ILE A 69 -16.65 -6.90 -13.43
CA ILE A 69 -15.93 -5.67 -13.11
C ILE A 69 -16.91 -4.61 -12.59
N LEU A 70 -18.00 -4.35 -13.32
CA LEU A 70 -19.01 -3.35 -12.93
C LEU A 70 -19.67 -3.70 -11.59
N LEU A 71 -20.05 -4.96 -11.36
CA LEU A 71 -20.59 -5.42 -10.07
C LEU A 71 -19.58 -5.22 -8.94
N GLY A 72 -18.31 -5.58 -9.17
CA GLY A 72 -17.23 -5.36 -8.22
C GLY A 72 -17.09 -3.89 -7.84
N HIS A 73 -17.17 -2.97 -8.80
CA HIS A 73 -17.12 -1.53 -8.55
C HIS A 73 -18.39 -1.00 -7.86
N CYS A 74 -19.57 -1.46 -8.28
CA CYS A 74 -20.86 -1.08 -7.69
C CYS A 74 -20.99 -1.52 -6.21
N LEU A 75 -20.35 -2.61 -5.82
CA LEU A 75 -20.30 -3.09 -4.43
C LEU A 75 -19.11 -2.50 -3.66
N GLY A 76 -17.97 -2.35 -4.33
CA GLY A 76 -16.74 -1.82 -3.75
C GLY A 76 -16.83 -0.35 -3.35
N LEU A 77 -17.54 0.49 -4.14
CA LEU A 77 -17.69 1.91 -3.83
C LEU A 77 -18.52 2.19 -2.56
N PRO A 78 -19.72 1.60 -2.37
CA PRO A 78 -20.46 1.70 -1.11
C PRO A 78 -19.65 1.18 0.09
N LEU A 79 -18.93 0.07 -0.09
CA LEU A 79 -18.02 -0.47 0.91
C LEU A 79 -16.92 0.51 1.30
N ALA A 80 -16.25 1.11 0.31
CA ALA A 80 -15.23 2.13 0.53
C ALA A 80 -15.81 3.37 1.22
N ALA A 81 -17.02 3.81 0.85
CA ALA A 81 -17.69 4.94 1.49
C ALA A 81 -18.06 4.63 2.96
N LEU A 82 -18.56 3.43 3.24
CA LEU A 82 -18.80 2.97 4.62
C LEU A 82 -17.50 2.89 5.41
N TYR A 83 -16.45 2.33 4.81
CA TYR A 83 -15.12 2.22 5.42
C TYR A 83 -14.56 3.60 5.75
N TRP A 84 -14.64 4.52 4.80
CA TRP A 84 -14.27 5.93 4.97
C TRP A 84 -14.99 6.54 6.17
N ARG A 85 -16.33 6.40 6.23
CA ARG A 85 -17.14 6.94 7.34
C ARG A 85 -16.75 6.36 8.70
N CYS A 86 -16.47 5.06 8.77
CA CYS A 86 -16.21 4.36 10.03
C CYS A 86 -14.77 4.53 10.53
N PHE A 87 -13.77 4.49 9.64
CA PHE A 87 -12.36 4.36 10.03
C PHE A 87 -11.50 5.55 9.64
N ILE A 88 -11.76 6.18 8.48
CA ILE A 88 -10.90 7.26 7.99
C ILE A 88 -11.39 8.62 8.47
N LEU A 89 -12.66 8.96 8.21
CA LEU A 89 -13.26 10.25 8.52
C LEU A 89 -13.01 10.72 9.97
N PRO A 90 -13.14 9.87 11.01
CA PRO A 90 -12.93 10.31 12.39
C PRO A 90 -11.49 10.73 12.71
N THR A 91 -10.52 10.38 11.86
CA THR A 91 -9.10 10.63 12.10
C THR A 91 -8.37 11.04 10.82
N HIS A 92 -9.06 11.56 9.81
CA HIS A 92 -8.51 11.77 8.46
C HIS A 92 -7.27 12.67 8.44
N GLU A 93 -7.09 13.52 9.44
CA GLU A 93 -5.89 14.34 9.65
C GLU A 93 -4.64 13.54 10.09
N LYS A 94 -4.80 12.30 10.56
CA LYS A 94 -3.70 11.45 11.04
C LYS A 94 -3.06 10.68 9.90
N PHE A 95 -2.04 11.24 9.30
CA PHE A 95 -1.16 10.57 8.34
C PHE A 95 0.28 10.96 8.65
N LEU A 96 1.25 10.28 8.02
CA LEU A 96 2.67 10.57 8.21
C LEU A 96 3.15 11.69 7.25
N PRO A 97 3.58 12.85 7.79
CA PRO A 97 4.33 13.87 7.02
C PRO A 97 5.55 13.30 6.29
N ARG A 98 6.14 14.06 5.36
CA ARG A 98 7.35 13.62 4.63
C ARG A 98 8.54 13.58 5.57
N ASP A 99 8.60 14.63 6.37
CA ASP A 99 9.61 15.10 7.30
C ASP A 99 9.30 14.69 8.74
N VAL A 100 8.46 13.66 8.91
CA VAL A 100 8.20 13.10 10.23
C VAL A 100 9.45 12.43 10.76
N SER A 101 9.85 12.75 12.00
CA SER A 101 10.87 11.99 12.69
C SER A 101 10.27 10.66 13.16
N ILE A 102 10.87 9.55 12.76
CA ILE A 102 10.46 8.22 13.21
C ILE A 102 10.98 7.96 14.64
N PRO A 103 10.13 7.49 15.58
CA PRO A 103 10.58 7.11 16.93
C PRO A 103 11.74 6.12 16.89
N GLN A 104 12.75 6.33 17.75
CA GLN A 104 13.99 5.56 17.75
C GLN A 104 13.75 4.03 17.90
N GLU A 105 12.69 3.64 18.60
CA GLU A 105 12.28 2.24 18.78
C GLU A 105 11.78 1.55 17.48
N LEU A 106 11.28 2.33 16.52
CA LEU A 106 10.77 1.86 15.22
C LEU A 106 11.81 2.00 14.10
N THR A 107 12.90 2.72 14.35
CA THR A 107 13.97 2.96 13.39
C THR A 107 14.91 1.76 13.29
N GLY A 108 15.36 1.44 12.07
CA GLY A 108 16.38 0.42 11.80
C GLY A 108 15.88 -1.01 11.71
N LYS A 109 14.65 -1.30 12.17
CA LYS A 109 14.14 -2.67 12.28
C LYS A 109 12.63 -2.77 12.07
N TRP A 110 12.21 -3.99 11.71
CA TRP A 110 10.80 -4.38 11.82
C TRP A 110 10.46 -4.61 13.29
N LYS A 111 9.46 -3.88 13.81
CA LYS A 111 8.92 -4.17 15.16
C LYS A 111 8.09 -5.45 15.17
N TYR A 112 7.44 -5.75 14.04
CA TYR A 112 6.51 -6.85 13.87
C TYR A 112 7.08 -7.92 12.95
N GLY A 113 6.79 -9.19 13.25
CA GLY A 113 7.29 -10.33 12.47
C GLY A 113 6.58 -10.49 11.12
N HIS A 114 7.11 -11.35 10.25
CA HIS A 114 6.43 -11.70 8.98
C HIS A 114 5.10 -12.44 9.20
N TRP A 115 4.96 -13.14 10.34
CA TRP A 115 3.78 -13.94 10.69
C TRP A 115 2.88 -13.23 11.72
N GLU A 116 2.83 -11.90 11.67
CA GLU A 116 2.06 -11.08 12.64
C GLU A 116 0.53 -11.29 12.56
N PHE A 117 0.05 -12.17 11.69
CA PHE A 117 -1.35 -12.61 11.63
C PHE A 117 -1.92 -12.90 13.03
N PHE A 118 -1.18 -13.61 13.89
CA PHE A 118 -1.66 -13.99 15.22
C PHE A 118 -1.75 -12.80 16.19
N GLY A 119 -0.87 -11.79 16.05
CA GLY A 119 -0.86 -10.60 16.90
C GLY A 119 -1.92 -9.56 16.53
N ALA A 120 -2.41 -9.59 15.30
CA ALA A 120 -3.43 -8.67 14.79
C ALA A 120 -4.37 -9.32 13.77
N CYS A 121 -5.02 -10.41 14.18
CA CYS A 121 -5.90 -11.20 13.33
C CYS A 121 -6.99 -10.33 12.67
N GLY A 122 -7.60 -9.39 13.41
CA GLY A 122 -8.60 -8.49 12.86
C GLY A 122 -8.10 -7.66 11.67
N THR A 123 -6.94 -7.01 11.81
CA THR A 123 -6.32 -6.24 10.72
C THR A 123 -5.95 -7.14 9.54
N CYS A 124 -5.43 -8.34 9.81
CA CYS A 124 -5.07 -9.27 8.76
C CYS A 124 -6.28 -9.78 7.98
N VAL A 125 -7.38 -10.06 8.68
CA VAL A 125 -8.68 -10.36 8.08
C VAL A 125 -9.20 -9.17 7.26
N CYS A 126 -9.00 -7.92 7.69
CA CYS A 126 -9.33 -6.75 6.87
C CYS A 126 -8.52 -6.70 5.57
N PHE A 127 -7.21 -6.97 5.60
CA PHE A 127 -6.41 -7.08 4.38
C PHE A 127 -6.83 -8.24 3.47
N LEU A 128 -7.35 -9.33 4.05
CA LEU A 128 -7.86 -10.47 3.29
C LEU A 128 -9.23 -10.19 2.65
N LEU A 129 -10.13 -9.54 3.38
CA LEU A 129 -11.55 -9.40 3.01
C LEU A 129 -11.90 -8.05 2.36
N CYS A 130 -11.13 -6.98 2.63
CA CYS A 130 -11.28 -5.65 2.02
C CYS A 130 -9.89 -5.10 1.60
N PRO A 131 -9.11 -5.84 0.79
CA PRO A 131 -7.73 -5.45 0.46
C PRO A 131 -7.67 -4.04 -0.10
N CYS A 132 -8.57 -3.66 -1.02
CA CYS A 132 -8.60 -2.32 -1.60
C CYS A 132 -8.75 -1.24 -0.53
N CYS A 133 -9.67 -1.44 0.42
CA CYS A 133 -9.99 -0.48 1.48
C CYS A 133 -8.82 -0.33 2.45
N THR A 134 -8.30 -1.45 2.94
CA THR A 134 -7.26 -1.48 3.97
C THR A 134 -5.88 -1.12 3.39
N MET A 135 -5.57 -1.50 2.15
CA MET A 135 -4.36 -1.02 1.46
C MET A 135 -4.44 0.48 1.17
N SER A 136 -5.60 0.99 0.77
CA SER A 136 -5.78 2.43 0.54
C SER A 136 -5.70 3.23 1.83
N GLU A 137 -6.24 2.70 2.93
CA GLU A 137 -5.99 3.28 4.25
C GLU A 137 -4.50 3.28 4.56
N TYR A 138 -3.81 2.14 4.40
CA TYR A 138 -2.38 2.06 4.63
C TYR A 138 -1.62 3.12 3.84
N TRP A 139 -1.86 3.25 2.54
CA TRP A 139 -1.21 4.25 1.68
C TRP A 139 -1.59 5.69 2.02
N TYR A 140 -2.83 5.91 2.49
CA TYR A 140 -3.27 7.21 2.99
C TYR A 140 -2.49 7.57 4.27
N ARG A 141 -2.52 6.69 5.27
CA ARG A 141 -1.88 6.86 6.58
C ARG A 141 -0.36 6.97 6.47
N SER A 142 0.27 6.23 5.56
CA SER A 142 1.72 6.31 5.32
C SER A 142 2.15 7.59 4.59
N GLY A 143 1.20 8.40 4.10
CA GLY A 143 1.49 9.61 3.35
C GLY A 143 1.75 9.37 1.86
N HIS A 144 1.61 8.14 1.34
CA HIS A 144 1.88 7.83 -0.08
C HIS A 144 0.90 8.54 -1.00
N LEU A 145 -0.39 8.56 -0.67
CA LEU A 145 -1.42 9.21 -1.49
C LEU A 145 -1.36 10.75 -1.44
N HIS A 146 -0.64 11.29 -0.46
CA HIS A 146 -0.48 12.73 -0.26
C HIS A 146 0.72 13.30 -1.03
N ALA A 147 1.57 12.44 -1.60
CA ALA A 147 2.88 12.81 -2.12
C ALA A 147 2.81 13.81 -3.30
N SER A 148 1.76 13.77 -4.13
CA SER A 148 1.54 14.69 -5.26
C SER A 148 0.98 16.05 -4.83
N SER A 149 0.31 16.11 -3.68
CA SER A 149 -0.46 17.27 -3.23
C SER A 149 0.34 18.30 -2.41
N ARG A 150 1.62 18.00 -2.12
CA ARG A 150 2.47 18.79 -1.21
C ARG A 150 3.12 20.04 -1.81
N ASN A 151 2.97 20.28 -3.10
CA ASN A 151 3.52 21.51 -3.71
C ASN A 151 2.65 22.75 -3.43
N SER A 152 1.56 22.63 -2.68
CA SER A 152 0.72 23.77 -2.28
C SER A 152 0.87 24.07 -0.78
N PRO A 153 1.30 25.29 -0.38
CA PRO A 153 1.45 25.69 1.02
C PRO A 153 0.13 25.74 1.81
N GLU A 154 -1.03 25.70 1.16
CA GLU A 154 -2.35 25.75 1.80
C GLU A 154 -2.85 24.37 2.30
N HIS A 155 -2.12 23.29 2.01
CA HIS A 155 -2.66 21.93 2.13
C HIS A 155 -2.64 21.29 3.53
N VAL A 156 -2.12 22.00 4.52
CA VAL A 156 -2.17 21.53 5.92
C VAL A 156 -3.59 21.67 6.50
N ALA A 157 -4.46 22.49 5.90
CA ALA A 157 -5.80 22.79 6.44
C ALA A 157 -6.93 21.87 5.95
N GLY A 158 -6.65 20.85 5.12
CA GLY A 158 -7.68 19.93 4.68
C GLY A 158 -7.12 18.84 3.79
N CYS A 159 -6.68 17.73 4.39
CA CYS A 159 -6.34 16.55 3.61
C CYS A 159 -7.62 16.00 2.97
N PRO A 160 -7.74 16.06 1.64
CA PRO A 160 -9.04 15.91 1.05
C PRO A 160 -9.36 14.41 0.93
N GLY A 161 -10.48 14.01 1.52
CA GLY A 161 -10.84 12.59 1.61
C GLY A 161 -10.96 11.85 0.28
N TRP A 162 -11.07 12.56 -0.83
CA TRP A 162 -11.01 11.98 -2.18
C TRP A 162 -9.72 11.19 -2.43
N GLN A 163 -8.60 11.52 -1.77
CA GLN A 163 -7.34 10.80 -1.94
C GLN A 163 -7.44 9.34 -1.51
N PHE A 164 -8.21 9.03 -0.46
CA PHE A 164 -8.50 7.64 -0.08
C PHE A 164 -9.23 6.89 -1.20
N PHE A 165 -10.25 7.51 -1.80
CA PHE A 165 -11.00 6.91 -2.91
C PHE A 165 -10.12 6.71 -4.15
N MET A 166 -9.18 7.63 -4.42
CA MET A 166 -8.17 7.44 -5.45
C MET A 166 -7.23 6.27 -5.14
N GLY A 167 -6.87 6.07 -3.87
CA GLY A 167 -6.19 4.85 -3.42
C GLY A 167 -6.99 3.60 -3.77
N CYS A 168 -8.30 3.59 -3.44
CA CYS A 168 -9.17 2.43 -3.69
C CYS A 168 -9.26 2.13 -5.19
N CYS A 169 -9.53 3.15 -6.00
CA CYS A 169 -9.58 3.01 -7.46
C CYS A 169 -8.23 2.57 -8.04
N GLY A 170 -7.13 3.18 -7.59
CA GLY A 170 -5.78 2.85 -8.03
C GLY A 170 -5.41 1.41 -7.69
N PHE A 171 -5.76 0.93 -6.50
CA PHE A 171 -5.54 -0.47 -6.10
C PHE A 171 -6.36 -1.44 -6.96
N CYS A 172 -7.65 -1.16 -7.18
CA CYS A 172 -8.49 -1.99 -8.05
C CYS A 172 -7.93 -2.06 -9.47
N LEU A 173 -7.56 -0.91 -10.06
CA LEU A 173 -6.97 -0.87 -11.40
C LEU A 173 -5.65 -1.63 -11.48
N LEU A 174 -4.79 -1.53 -10.45
CA LEU A 174 -3.52 -2.24 -10.41
C LEU A 174 -3.72 -3.76 -10.33
N GLN A 175 -4.71 -4.20 -9.56
CA GLN A 175 -5.06 -5.62 -9.41
C GLN A 175 -5.62 -6.21 -10.72
N GLU A 176 -6.50 -5.49 -11.41
CA GLU A 176 -7.14 -5.95 -12.66
C GLU A 176 -6.22 -5.86 -13.88
N ALA A 177 -5.47 -4.76 -14.01
CA ALA A 177 -4.64 -4.51 -15.19
C ALA A 177 -3.34 -5.31 -15.16
N MET A 178 -2.77 -5.56 -13.98
CA MET A 178 -1.42 -6.12 -13.85
C MET A 178 -1.28 -7.07 -12.65
N SER A 179 -2.06 -8.16 -12.63
CA SER A 179 -2.07 -9.15 -11.55
C SER A 179 -0.69 -9.76 -11.22
N CYS A 180 0.26 -9.81 -12.17
CA CYS A 180 1.63 -10.25 -11.89
C CYS A 180 2.58 -9.12 -11.48
N CYS A 181 2.36 -7.88 -11.95
CA CYS A 181 3.24 -6.75 -11.67
C CYS A 181 2.82 -5.96 -10.42
N TYR A 182 1.60 -6.11 -9.91
CA TYR A 182 1.19 -5.38 -8.71
C TYR A 182 2.05 -5.75 -7.50
N VAL A 183 2.44 -7.02 -7.38
CA VAL A 183 3.35 -7.51 -6.34
C VAL A 183 4.70 -6.78 -6.40
N VAL A 184 5.21 -6.59 -7.63
CA VAL A 184 6.45 -5.85 -7.89
C VAL A 184 6.29 -4.39 -7.47
N GLY A 185 5.14 -3.77 -7.78
CA GLY A 185 4.81 -2.41 -7.34
C GLY A 185 4.71 -2.27 -5.82
N LEU A 186 4.10 -3.25 -5.13
CA LEU A 186 4.02 -3.28 -3.67
C LEU A 186 5.39 -3.47 -3.02
N ALA A 187 6.20 -4.38 -3.55
CA ALA A 187 7.58 -4.58 -3.09
C ALA A 187 8.44 -3.34 -3.34
N ALA A 188 8.26 -2.65 -4.47
CA ALA A 188 8.88 -1.37 -4.75
C ALA A 188 8.41 -0.29 -3.75
N GLY A 189 7.13 -0.26 -3.38
CA GLY A 189 6.62 0.59 -2.30
C GLY A 189 7.28 0.31 -0.94
N THR A 190 7.56 -0.96 -0.64
CA THR A 190 8.24 -1.36 0.60
C THR A 190 9.72 -0.99 0.59
N GLY A 191 10.47 -1.34 -0.45
CA GLY A 191 11.93 -1.26 -0.46
C GLY A 191 12.54 -0.18 -1.35
N GLY A 192 11.76 0.35 -2.28
CA GLY A 192 12.21 1.20 -3.37
C GLY A 192 12.73 0.37 -4.54
N LEU A 193 13.02 1.05 -5.66
CA LEU A 193 13.78 0.50 -6.78
C LEU A 193 15.22 1.04 -6.81
N GLY A 194 15.72 1.58 -5.69
CA GLY A 194 17.03 2.25 -5.62
C GLY A 194 18.24 1.35 -5.88
N PHE A 195 18.04 0.04 -6.00
CA PHE A 195 19.07 -0.90 -6.48
C PHE A 195 19.10 -1.03 -8.01
N CYS A 196 18.06 -0.55 -8.71
CA CYS A 196 17.98 -0.46 -10.16
C CYS A 196 18.44 0.91 -10.69
N SER A 197 18.34 1.97 -9.89
CA SER A 197 18.84 3.29 -10.27
C SER A 197 20.27 3.45 -9.78
N GLU A 198 21.22 3.64 -10.70
CA GLU A 198 22.59 4.06 -10.36
C GLU A 198 22.60 5.44 -9.66
N ASP A 199 21.50 6.19 -9.77
CA ASP A 199 21.28 7.44 -9.07
C ASP A 199 20.98 7.18 -7.58
N THR A 200 22.00 7.35 -6.75
CA THR A 200 21.91 7.40 -5.28
C THR A 200 21.01 8.52 -4.76
N GLU A 201 20.57 9.44 -5.62
CA GLU A 201 19.72 10.58 -5.30
C GLU A 201 18.23 10.34 -5.63
N GLY A 202 17.64 9.26 -5.09
CA GLY A 202 16.21 9.20 -4.81
C GLY A 202 15.23 9.27 -6.00
N ALA A 203 15.68 9.07 -7.23
CA ALA A 203 14.83 9.12 -8.42
C ALA A 203 14.31 7.72 -8.79
N GLY A 204 13.17 7.31 -8.22
CA GLY A 204 12.57 6.02 -8.61
C GLY A 204 11.04 5.94 -8.58
N MET A 205 10.35 6.65 -7.68
CA MET A 205 8.88 6.58 -7.57
C MET A 205 8.25 7.97 -7.28
N GLY A 206 8.83 9.02 -7.86
CA GLY A 206 8.40 10.38 -7.62
C GLY A 206 8.61 10.81 -6.16
N SER A 207 7.60 11.42 -5.55
CA SER A 207 7.65 11.93 -4.18
C SER A 207 7.34 10.89 -3.09
N ILE A 208 7.10 9.63 -3.46
CA ILE A 208 6.85 8.55 -2.51
C ILE A 208 8.18 8.10 -1.89
N ILE A 209 8.25 8.12 -0.55
CA ILE A 209 9.39 7.58 0.20
C ILE A 209 9.10 6.10 0.48
N PRO A 210 9.91 5.16 -0.04
CA PRO A 210 9.80 3.74 0.27
C PRO A 210 9.76 3.45 1.76
N PHE A 211 9.01 2.43 2.16
CA PHE A 211 8.79 2.11 3.58
C PHE A 211 10.10 1.85 4.33
N ARG A 212 10.96 0.96 3.83
CA ARG A 212 12.25 0.64 4.45
C ARG A 212 13.14 1.86 4.58
N GLN A 213 13.17 2.72 3.55
CA GLN A 213 13.92 3.98 3.60
C GLN A 213 13.38 4.89 4.72
N ARG A 214 12.05 5.04 4.82
CA ARG A 214 11.42 5.88 5.85
C ARG A 214 11.79 5.43 7.26
N TYR A 215 11.77 4.13 7.52
CA TYR A 215 12.06 3.56 8.84
C TYR A 215 13.56 3.23 9.02
N GLY A 216 14.44 3.55 8.07
CA GLY A 216 15.86 3.20 8.12
C GLY A 216 16.15 1.70 8.16
N ILE A 217 15.22 0.85 7.68
CA ILE A 217 15.37 -0.60 7.64
C ILE A 217 16.30 -0.95 6.47
N SER A 218 17.24 -1.89 6.69
CA SER A 218 18.19 -2.30 5.65
C SER A 218 17.50 -2.82 4.38
N HIS A 219 18.12 -2.52 3.23
CA HIS A 219 17.71 -3.01 1.92
C HIS A 219 18.92 -3.52 1.14
N ASP A 220 19.12 -4.83 1.14
CA ASP A 220 20.31 -5.50 0.57
C ASP A 220 20.16 -5.76 -0.94
N GLY A 221 19.66 -4.77 -1.68
CA GLY A 221 19.42 -4.85 -3.12
C GLY A 221 18.42 -5.94 -3.54
N TRP A 222 18.75 -6.66 -4.62
CA TRP A 222 17.87 -7.66 -5.25
C TRP A 222 17.37 -8.75 -4.30
N GLN A 223 18.19 -9.22 -3.35
CA GLN A 223 17.77 -10.27 -2.43
C GLN A 223 16.61 -9.81 -1.54
N THR A 224 16.70 -8.58 -1.02
CA THR A 224 15.62 -8.02 -0.20
C THR A 224 14.38 -7.77 -1.03
N PHE A 225 14.54 -7.23 -2.24
CA PHE A 225 13.43 -6.98 -3.16
C PHE A 225 12.68 -8.26 -3.52
N MET A 226 13.39 -9.32 -3.94
CA MET A 226 12.77 -10.61 -4.28
C MET A 226 12.05 -11.23 -3.08
N ARG A 227 12.63 -11.12 -1.88
CA ARG A 227 11.96 -11.54 -0.64
C ARG A 227 10.66 -10.76 -0.42
N ASP A 228 10.68 -9.44 -0.58
CA ASP A 228 9.49 -8.60 -0.42
C ASP A 228 8.42 -8.95 -1.49
N CYS A 229 8.82 -9.22 -2.75
CA CYS A 229 7.93 -9.75 -3.78
C CYS A 229 7.29 -11.09 -3.34
N CYS A 230 8.08 -12.05 -2.86
CA CYS A 230 7.56 -13.32 -2.37
C CYS A 230 6.61 -13.13 -1.18
N CYS A 231 6.93 -12.22 -0.25
CA CYS A 231 6.05 -11.90 0.88
C CYS A 231 4.72 -11.30 0.43
N TRP A 232 4.75 -10.35 -0.52
CA TRP A 232 3.54 -9.75 -1.08
C TRP A 232 2.73 -10.72 -1.93
N LEU A 233 3.37 -11.65 -2.64
CA LEU A 233 2.67 -12.66 -3.44
C LEU A 233 2.04 -13.78 -2.58
N TRP A 234 2.76 -14.26 -1.56
CA TRP A 234 2.37 -15.47 -0.81
C TRP A 234 1.68 -15.15 0.52
N CYS A 235 1.91 -13.97 1.08
CA CYS A 235 1.40 -13.56 2.41
C CYS A 235 1.00 -12.07 2.39
N LEU A 236 0.32 -11.62 1.34
CA LEU A 236 -0.16 -10.23 1.22
C LEU A 236 -0.79 -9.71 2.51
N PRO A 237 -1.72 -10.44 3.17
CA PRO A 237 -2.37 -9.94 4.37
C PRO A 237 -1.39 -9.77 5.54
N CYS A 238 -0.42 -10.65 5.65
CA CYS A 238 0.60 -10.65 6.71
C CYS A 238 1.55 -9.46 6.53
N GLN A 239 2.04 -9.26 5.31
CA GLN A 239 2.94 -8.16 4.96
C GLN A 239 2.23 -6.81 5.12
N GLY A 240 1.00 -6.67 4.59
CA GLY A 240 0.20 -5.47 4.74
C GLY A 240 -0.08 -5.15 6.22
N THR A 241 -0.42 -6.16 7.02
CA THR A 241 -0.63 -5.99 8.48
C THR A 241 0.63 -5.51 9.18
N ARG A 242 1.79 -6.11 8.85
CA ARG A 242 3.08 -5.74 9.44
C ARG A 242 3.42 -4.28 9.20
N GLU A 243 3.33 -3.84 7.94
CA GLU A 243 3.60 -2.46 7.54
C GLU A 243 2.59 -1.49 8.14
N TYR A 244 1.30 -1.81 8.05
CA TYR A 244 0.22 -0.99 8.59
C TYR A 244 0.37 -0.76 10.09
N ARG A 245 0.64 -1.79 10.89
CA ARG A 245 0.82 -1.63 12.33
C ARG A 245 2.01 -0.75 12.68
N GLN A 246 3.11 -0.85 11.93
CA GLN A 246 4.26 0.01 12.14
C GLN A 246 3.96 1.49 11.81
N VAL A 247 3.12 1.75 10.79
CA VAL A 247 2.56 3.09 10.54
C VAL A 247 1.68 3.55 11.71
N MET A 248 0.76 2.71 12.16
CA MET A 248 -0.17 3.06 13.25
C MET A 248 0.55 3.31 14.58
N ASP A 249 1.63 2.57 14.87
CA ASP A 249 2.48 2.82 16.04
C ASP A 249 3.20 4.17 15.94
N THR A 250 3.64 4.57 14.75
CA THR A 250 4.21 5.90 14.54
C THR A 250 3.14 6.97 14.78
N LEU A 251 1.93 6.79 14.25
CA LEU A 251 0.80 7.70 14.45
C LEU A 251 0.29 7.75 15.90
N ALA A 252 0.55 6.73 16.71
CA ALA A 252 0.20 6.72 18.12
C ALA A 252 1.02 7.74 18.94
N HIS A 253 2.18 8.17 18.46
CA HIS A 253 3.04 9.17 19.09
C HIS A 253 2.62 10.62 18.79
N TRP A 254 1.34 10.87 18.53
CA TRP A 254 0.85 12.20 18.19
C TRP A 254 0.94 13.18 19.39
N PRO A 255 1.35 14.45 19.21
CA PRO A 255 1.72 15.10 17.96
C PRO A 255 3.07 14.61 17.41
N LEU A 256 3.10 14.36 16.10
CA LEU A 256 4.33 13.97 15.43
C LEU A 256 5.32 15.13 15.46
N GLN A 257 6.54 14.83 15.86
CA GLN A 257 7.66 15.75 15.66
C GLN A 257 7.99 15.73 14.17
N THR A 258 7.79 16.87 13.51
CA THR A 258 8.42 17.10 12.22
C THR A 258 9.83 17.55 12.50
N SER A 259 10.80 16.99 11.77
CA SER A 259 12.10 17.63 11.69
C SER A 259 11.85 18.96 10.98
N GLY A 260 11.61 20.02 11.76
CA GLY A 260 11.59 21.37 11.24
C GLY A 260 12.84 21.55 10.37
N PRO A 261 12.79 22.42 9.33
CA PRO A 261 13.94 22.62 8.46
C PRO A 261 15.13 22.81 9.37
N ALA A 262 16.08 21.85 9.33
CA ALA A 262 17.25 21.89 10.20
C ALA A 262 17.73 23.32 10.10
N PRO A 263 17.74 24.10 11.21
CA PRO A 263 18.05 25.51 11.13
C PRO A 263 19.35 25.53 10.37
N VAL A 264 19.31 26.06 9.14
CA VAL A 264 20.53 26.27 8.38
C VAL A 264 21.28 27.14 9.35
N ALA A 265 22.29 26.57 10.00
CA ALA A 265 23.15 27.30 10.87
C ALA A 265 23.84 28.26 9.92
N MET A 266 23.18 29.40 9.66
CA MET A 266 23.81 30.54 9.08
C MET A 266 24.89 30.82 10.11
N VAL A 267 26.10 30.39 9.79
CA VAL A 267 27.31 30.81 10.45
C VAL A 267 27.43 32.31 10.13
N VAL A 268 26.57 33.12 10.74
CA VAL A 268 26.68 34.58 10.75
C VAL A 268 27.79 34.86 11.74
N GLY A 269 29.03 34.93 11.25
CA GLY A 269 30.13 35.38 12.09
C GLY A 269 31.51 34.82 11.77
N GLN A 270 31.66 33.85 10.87
CA GLN A 270 33.01 33.58 10.35
C GLN A 270 33.28 34.49 9.14
N PRO A 271 34.23 35.45 9.25
CA PRO A 271 34.63 36.25 8.11
C PRO A 271 35.13 35.30 7.03
N VAL A 272 34.46 35.33 5.88
CA VAL A 272 34.93 34.64 4.67
C VAL A 272 36.25 35.29 4.30
N ALA A 273 37.37 34.59 4.52
CA ALA A 273 38.66 35.00 4.01
C ALA A 273 38.61 34.89 2.48
N VAL A 274 38.38 36.03 1.82
CA VAL A 274 38.43 36.15 0.36
C VAL A 274 39.84 35.77 -0.09
N GLY A 275 39.98 34.59 -0.72
CA GLY A 275 41.23 34.16 -1.33
C GLY A 275 41.65 32.71 -1.10
N GLN A 276 40.99 31.95 -0.24
CA GLN A 276 41.24 30.51 -0.18
C GLN A 276 40.35 29.76 -1.18
N PRO A 277 40.92 28.91 -2.06
CA PRO A 277 40.12 28.03 -2.88
C PRO A 277 39.28 27.17 -1.95
N VAL A 278 37.97 27.16 -2.19
CA VAL A 278 37.03 26.29 -1.49
C VAL A 278 37.44 24.85 -1.81
N GLN A 279 38.27 24.26 -0.96
CA GLN A 279 38.36 22.81 -0.88
C GLN A 279 36.98 22.37 -0.42
N GLY A 280 36.17 21.89 -1.37
CA GLY A 280 34.86 21.32 -1.08
C GLY A 280 35.07 20.21 -0.06
N GLN A 281 34.81 20.53 1.20
CA GLN A 281 34.85 19.56 2.28
C GLN A 281 33.61 18.70 2.04
N PRO A 282 33.77 17.44 1.61
CA PRO A 282 32.63 16.58 1.35
C PRO A 282 31.77 16.57 2.60
N ALA A 283 30.49 16.86 2.45
CA ALA A 283 29.53 16.72 3.53
C ALA A 283 29.75 15.35 4.18
N PRO A 284 29.81 15.26 5.53
CA PRO A 284 29.98 14.00 6.19
C PRO A 284 28.78 13.11 5.83
N TYR A 285 28.97 12.25 4.84
CA TYR A 285 28.16 11.07 4.65
C TYR A 285 28.27 10.31 5.97
N THR A 286 27.21 10.33 6.77
CA THR A 286 26.97 9.29 7.76
C THR A 286 26.83 7.99 6.98
N SER A 287 27.96 7.34 6.75
CA SER A 287 28.01 5.98 6.26
C SER A 287 27.25 5.13 7.25
N VAL A 288 26.14 4.55 6.79
CA VAL A 288 25.50 3.45 7.48
C VAL A 288 26.58 2.36 7.61
N PRO A 289 26.95 1.92 8.82
CA PRO A 289 27.97 0.89 8.96
C PRO A 289 27.50 -0.36 8.21
N LYS A 290 28.28 -0.78 7.21
CA LYS A 290 28.13 -2.10 6.59
C LYS A 290 28.45 -3.12 7.69
N ALA A 291 27.43 -3.78 8.21
CA ALA A 291 27.62 -4.95 9.05
C ALA A 291 28.13 -6.10 8.17
N PHE A 292 29.25 -6.71 8.58
CA PHE A 292 29.78 -7.95 8.03
C PHE A 292 28.93 -9.15 8.49
#